data_AF-A0AA40E7V1-F1
#
_entry.id   AF-A0AA40E7V1-F1
#
_cell.length_a   1.000
_cell.length_b   1.000
_cell.length_c   1.000
_cell.angle_alpha   90.00
_cell.angle_beta   90.00
_cell.angle_gamma   90.00
#
_symmetry.space_group_name_H-M   'P 1'
#
loop_
_entity.id
_entity.type
_entity.pdbx_description
1 polymer ?
#
loop_
_entity_poly.entity_id
_entity_poly.type
_entity_poly.pdbx_seq_one_letter_code
_entity_poly.pdbx_strand_id
1 'polypeptide(L)'
;MAPLAQLFVSPLAAAATAVARPVAAAVEGDVESLEYRGSPQSTSCRPSDVMTRKSWHTLSNKENKAYLDAESAHVSLTEVVHYAGQFLPYHPLSVFAHEEALRRESDRGRLHQLGGAQGYGERCLAKATGLGFWVCVEASPHTAGHAGIGLQMTKPMSSPGNPLFYLHHAYLDMLWTKCRAQNPSLRLTEMGGPDPSTIPNVTRPYEAPVPIIIGGPANVTTLNHVLQMHGLTRDRHIREIINTKGFLCYGYDQ
;
A
#
# COMPACT_ATOMS: atom_id res chain seq x y z
N MET A 1 -63.45 53.44 4.61
CA MET A 1 -63.43 52.05 4.08
C MET A 1 -62.23 51.34 4.68
N ALA A 2 -62.36 50.04 4.95
CA ALA A 2 -61.37 49.21 5.65
C ALA A 2 -61.66 47.73 5.34
N PRO A 3 -60.80 46.76 5.71
CA PRO A 3 -59.37 46.84 6.06
C PRO A 3 -58.53 45.86 5.19
N LEU A 4 -57.22 45.79 5.43
CA LEU A 4 -56.54 44.57 5.95
C LEU A 4 -55.02 44.70 5.84
N ALA A 5 -54.33 44.48 6.95
CA ALA A 5 -52.90 44.17 6.95
C ALA A 5 -52.73 42.64 6.83
N GLN A 6 -51.75 42.20 6.04
CA GLN A 6 -51.26 40.82 6.09
C GLN A 6 -49.75 40.81 6.29
N LEU A 7 -49.34 40.26 7.42
CA LEU A 7 -47.95 40.02 7.78
C LEU A 7 -47.44 38.81 6.99
N PHE A 8 -46.58 39.02 6.00
CA PHE A 8 -45.84 37.93 5.38
C PHE A 8 -44.59 37.59 6.20
N VAL A 9 -44.78 36.64 7.13
CA VAL A 9 -43.74 36.08 7.99
C VAL A 9 -42.77 35.25 7.13
N SER A 10 -41.47 35.54 7.22
CA SER A 10 -40.43 34.65 6.67
C SER A 10 -40.39 33.34 7.45
N PRO A 11 -40.36 32.20 6.75
CA PRO A 11 -39.15 31.40 6.89
C PRO A 11 -38.73 30.71 5.57
N LEU A 12 -37.46 30.89 5.19
CA LEU A 12 -36.74 29.92 4.36
C LEU A 12 -35.67 29.23 5.20
N ALA A 13 -36.14 28.55 6.25
CA ALA A 13 -35.37 27.64 7.09
C ALA A 13 -36.14 26.32 7.21
N ALA A 14 -35.42 25.21 7.35
CA ALA A 14 -35.94 23.84 7.45
C ALA A 14 -36.70 23.30 6.22
N ALA A 15 -35.94 22.72 5.28
CA ALA A 15 -36.39 21.64 4.39
C ALA A 15 -35.41 20.45 4.41
N ALA A 16 -34.71 20.25 5.53
CA ALA A 16 -33.67 19.24 5.71
C ALA A 16 -34.26 17.86 6.06
N THR A 17 -35.11 17.32 5.18
CA THR A 17 -35.77 16.01 5.35
C THR A 17 -35.73 15.18 4.07
N ALA A 18 -34.54 15.02 3.49
CA ALA A 18 -34.29 13.90 2.59
C ALA A 18 -34.31 12.60 3.43
N VAL A 19 -35.29 11.74 3.19
CA VAL A 19 -35.49 10.52 3.99
C VAL A 19 -34.27 9.60 3.85
N ALA A 20 -33.60 9.32 4.97
CA ALA A 20 -32.51 8.37 5.05
C ALA A 20 -33.02 6.94 4.80
N ARG A 21 -33.02 6.51 3.53
CA ARG A 21 -33.21 5.10 3.18
C ARG A 21 -31.92 4.35 3.52
N PRO A 22 -31.97 3.23 4.26
CA PRO A 22 -30.79 2.40 4.47
C PRO A 22 -30.39 1.76 3.14
N VAL A 23 -29.18 2.03 2.67
CA VAL A 23 -28.57 1.31 1.54
C VAL A 23 -28.02 -0.02 2.06
N ALA A 24 -28.95 -0.91 2.41
CA ALA A 24 -28.70 -2.21 3.03
C ALA A 24 -29.55 -3.31 2.36
N ALA A 25 -29.72 -3.21 1.03
CA ALA A 25 -30.43 -4.18 0.19
C ALA A 25 -30.04 -4.02 -1.30
N ALA A 26 -28.79 -4.31 -1.62
CA ALA A 26 -28.31 -4.58 -2.98
C ALA A 26 -27.17 -5.59 -2.84
N VAL A 27 -27.47 -6.85 -3.13
CA VAL A 27 -26.65 -8.04 -2.81
C VAL A 27 -26.50 -8.87 -4.09
N GLU A 28 -25.46 -9.72 -4.15
CA GLU A 28 -25.26 -10.73 -5.20
C GLU A 28 -25.15 -10.18 -6.64
N GLY A 29 -23.98 -9.63 -6.94
CA GLY A 29 -23.38 -9.64 -8.28
C GLY A 29 -21.92 -10.06 -8.13
N ASP A 30 -21.43 -10.96 -9.00
CA ASP A 30 -20.23 -11.76 -8.75
C ASP A 30 -18.93 -10.95 -8.65
N VAL A 31 -18.61 -10.51 -7.44
CA VAL A 31 -17.21 -10.28 -7.04
C VAL A 31 -16.58 -11.66 -6.86
N GLU A 32 -15.98 -12.20 -7.91
CA GLU A 32 -15.11 -13.37 -7.79
C GLU A 32 -13.87 -12.96 -6.98
N SER A 33 -14.01 -13.01 -5.65
CA SER A 33 -12.94 -12.71 -4.72
C SER A 33 -11.81 -13.70 -4.96
N LEU A 34 -10.66 -13.21 -5.42
CA LEU A 34 -9.43 -13.99 -5.52
C LEU A 34 -9.06 -14.51 -4.12
N GLU A 35 -9.53 -15.71 -3.80
CA GLU A 35 -9.38 -16.31 -2.48
C GLU A 35 -7.91 -16.34 -2.08
N TYR A 36 -7.58 -15.72 -0.94
CA TYR A 36 -6.24 -15.81 -0.39
C TYR A 36 -5.95 -17.26 0.05
N ARG A 37 -5.36 -18.04 -0.86
CA ARG A 37 -4.96 -19.44 -0.65
C ARG A 37 -3.64 -19.52 0.12
N GLY A 38 -3.65 -18.92 1.32
CA GLY A 38 -2.53 -18.88 2.26
C GLY A 38 -2.78 -19.70 3.52
N SER A 39 -1.70 -20.20 4.10
CA SER A 39 -1.72 -20.85 5.41
C SER A 39 -1.87 -19.81 6.52
N PRO A 40 -2.50 -20.15 7.67
CA PRO A 40 -2.54 -19.25 8.82
C PRO A 40 -1.12 -18.92 9.29
N GLN A 41 -0.80 -17.63 9.36
CA GLN A 41 0.52 -17.13 9.70
C GLN A 41 0.80 -17.26 11.22
N SER A 42 2.06 -17.54 11.59
CA SER A 42 2.49 -17.64 12.99
C SER A 42 2.42 -16.28 13.70
N THR A 43 1.90 -16.27 14.93
CA THR A 43 1.79 -15.07 15.78
C THR A 43 3.05 -14.77 16.60
N SER A 44 4.11 -15.58 16.48
CA SER A 44 5.42 -15.29 17.10
C SER A 44 6.57 -15.69 16.19
N CYS A 45 7.54 -14.79 16.02
CA CYS A 45 8.80 -15.05 15.31
C CYS A 45 9.84 -15.63 16.29
N ARG A 46 10.44 -16.78 15.95
CA ARG A 46 11.53 -17.43 16.71
C ARG A 46 12.78 -17.60 15.83
N PRO A 47 14.00 -17.68 16.40
CA PRO A 47 15.24 -17.91 15.63
C PRO A 47 15.29 -19.22 14.83
N SER A 48 14.38 -20.16 15.12
CA SER A 48 14.14 -21.37 14.33
C SER A 48 13.58 -21.08 12.93
N ASP A 49 12.95 -19.92 12.70
CA ASP A 49 11.98 -19.70 11.63
C ASP A 49 12.55 -18.86 10.45
N VAL A 50 13.87 -18.87 10.24
CA VAL A 50 14.62 -17.95 9.35
C VAL A 50 14.88 -18.54 7.97
N MET A 51 14.68 -17.77 6.88
CA MET A 51 14.33 -18.28 5.52
C MET A 51 15.32 -17.88 4.38
N THR A 52 15.48 -18.68 3.30
CA THR A 52 16.45 -18.47 2.17
C THR A 52 15.77 -17.95 0.92
N ARG A 53 16.50 -17.12 0.17
CA ARG A 53 16.20 -16.88 -1.25
C ARG A 53 17.02 -17.83 -2.13
N LYS A 54 16.30 -18.79 -2.74
CA LYS A 54 16.74 -19.54 -3.92
C LYS A 54 17.16 -18.59 -5.03
N SER A 55 18.00 -19.07 -5.95
CA SER A 55 18.23 -18.38 -7.23
C SER A 55 17.03 -18.58 -8.16
N TRP A 56 16.72 -17.62 -9.03
CA TRP A 56 15.57 -17.67 -9.94
C TRP A 56 15.41 -19.01 -10.69
N HIS A 57 16.51 -19.52 -11.26
CA HIS A 57 16.55 -20.80 -11.99
C HIS A 57 16.40 -22.06 -11.12
N THR A 58 16.24 -21.93 -9.81
CA THR A 58 16.00 -23.03 -8.85
C THR A 58 14.60 -23.00 -8.24
N LEU A 59 13.75 -22.06 -8.64
CA LEU A 59 12.35 -21.99 -8.25
C LEU A 59 11.51 -23.04 -8.98
N SER A 60 10.61 -23.69 -8.25
CA SER A 60 9.57 -24.56 -8.82
C SER A 60 8.53 -23.75 -9.62
N ASN A 61 7.74 -24.42 -10.47
CA ASN A 61 6.64 -23.78 -11.20
C ASN A 61 5.65 -23.04 -10.29
N LYS A 62 5.49 -23.52 -9.04
CA LYS A 62 4.65 -22.92 -7.99
C LYS A 62 5.26 -21.62 -7.46
N GLU A 63 6.55 -21.61 -7.17
CA GLU A 63 7.29 -20.42 -6.73
C GLU A 63 7.42 -19.37 -7.85
N ASN A 64 7.67 -19.81 -9.09
CA ASN A 64 7.67 -18.95 -10.27
C ASN A 64 6.30 -18.28 -10.50
N LYS A 65 5.19 -19.03 -10.38
CA LYS A 65 3.84 -18.43 -10.45
C LYS A 65 3.65 -17.40 -9.34
N ALA A 66 4.00 -17.74 -8.10
CA ALA A 66 3.79 -16.85 -6.95
C ALA A 66 4.63 -15.55 -7.04
N TYR A 67 5.79 -15.59 -7.69
CA TYR A 67 6.56 -14.41 -8.07
C TYR A 67 5.85 -13.57 -9.16
N LEU A 68 5.37 -14.21 -10.24
CA LEU A 68 4.64 -13.53 -11.33
C LEU A 68 3.30 -12.92 -10.86
N ASP A 69 2.63 -13.57 -9.91
CA ASP A 69 1.42 -13.06 -9.25
C ASP A 69 1.73 -11.75 -8.49
N ALA A 70 2.92 -11.64 -7.88
CA ALA A 70 3.36 -10.44 -7.18
C ALA A 70 3.66 -9.27 -8.14
N GLU A 71 4.24 -9.56 -9.30
CA GLU A 71 4.42 -8.56 -10.36
C GLU A 71 3.06 -8.10 -10.92
N SER A 72 2.16 -9.04 -11.21
CA SER A 72 0.82 -8.77 -11.76
C SER A 72 -0.04 -7.90 -10.82
N ALA A 73 -0.03 -8.20 -9.52
CA ALA A 73 -0.72 -7.38 -8.51
C ALA A 73 -0.22 -5.92 -8.54
N HIS A 74 1.09 -5.70 -8.60
CA HIS A 74 1.65 -4.35 -8.72
C HIS A 74 1.31 -3.69 -10.08
N VAL A 75 1.42 -4.39 -11.21
CA VAL A 75 1.06 -3.87 -12.54
C VAL A 75 -0.40 -3.38 -12.54
N SER A 76 -1.32 -4.14 -11.98
CA SER A 76 -2.75 -3.79 -11.91
C SER A 76 -3.10 -2.64 -10.96
N LEU A 77 -2.23 -2.35 -9.98
CA LEU A 77 -2.44 -1.33 -8.95
C LEU A 77 -1.53 -0.10 -9.10
N THR A 78 -0.64 -0.07 -10.11
CA THR A 78 0.47 0.91 -10.19
C THR A 78 0.02 2.36 -10.03
N GLU A 79 -1.01 2.81 -10.77
CA GLU A 79 -1.46 4.20 -10.69
C GLU A 79 -2.11 4.55 -9.34
N VAL A 80 -2.69 3.57 -8.62
CA VAL A 80 -3.33 3.81 -7.32
C VAL A 80 -2.39 3.64 -6.13
N VAL A 81 -1.17 3.14 -6.32
CA VAL A 81 -0.17 2.97 -5.24
C VAL A 81 1.02 3.93 -5.34
N HIS A 82 1.04 4.81 -6.33
CA HIS A 82 2.05 5.86 -6.52
C HIS A 82 1.41 7.26 -6.44
N TYR A 83 2.16 8.22 -5.90
CA TYR A 83 1.75 9.61 -5.62
C TYR A 83 0.50 9.73 -4.72
N ALA A 84 0.09 8.62 -4.11
CA ALA A 84 -1.04 8.49 -3.21
C ALA A 84 -0.55 8.20 -1.78
N GLY A 85 -1.37 8.55 -0.78
CA GLY A 85 -1.00 8.36 0.62
C GLY A 85 -0.73 6.90 1.02
N GLN A 86 -1.22 5.94 0.23
CA GLN A 86 -0.98 4.51 0.45
C GLN A 86 0.36 3.97 -0.11
N PHE A 87 1.20 4.79 -0.75
CA PHE A 87 2.51 4.37 -1.27
C PHE A 87 3.38 3.67 -0.21
N LEU A 88 3.59 4.30 0.95
CA LEU A 88 4.44 3.77 2.01
C LEU A 88 3.90 2.50 2.69
N PRO A 89 2.58 2.33 2.95
CA PRO A 89 2.09 1.05 3.48
C PRO A 89 1.87 -0.04 2.42
N TYR A 90 1.63 0.29 1.14
CA TYR A 90 1.46 -0.72 0.09
C TYR A 90 2.77 -1.45 -0.25
N HIS A 91 3.84 -0.73 -0.58
CA HIS A 91 5.08 -1.35 -1.06
C HIS A 91 5.71 -2.36 -0.07
N PRO A 92 5.71 -2.13 1.25
CA PRO A 92 6.20 -3.10 2.23
C PRO A 92 5.27 -4.30 2.41
N LEU A 93 3.95 -4.12 2.26
CA LEU A 93 3.02 -5.26 2.21
C LEU A 93 3.22 -6.08 0.92
N SER A 94 3.52 -5.45 -0.21
CA SER A 94 3.90 -6.11 -1.46
C SER A 94 5.22 -6.87 -1.33
N VAL A 95 6.28 -6.25 -0.76
CA VAL A 95 7.57 -6.92 -0.47
C VAL A 95 7.37 -8.08 0.52
N PHE A 96 6.58 -7.89 1.59
CA PHE A 96 6.27 -8.94 2.55
C PHE A 96 5.52 -10.11 1.91
N ALA A 97 4.52 -9.84 1.06
CA ALA A 97 3.73 -10.88 0.41
C ALA A 97 4.50 -11.61 -0.69
N HIS A 98 5.35 -10.89 -1.42
CA HIS A 98 6.34 -11.47 -2.34
C HIS A 98 7.35 -12.36 -1.60
N GLU A 99 7.85 -11.92 -0.44
CA GLU A 99 8.63 -12.80 0.42
C GLU A 99 7.77 -13.98 0.91
N GLU A 100 6.54 -13.80 1.37
CA GLU A 100 5.65 -14.90 1.82
C GLU A 100 5.43 -15.96 0.71
N ALA A 101 5.30 -15.51 -0.54
CA ALA A 101 5.20 -16.33 -1.73
C ALA A 101 6.47 -17.18 -1.97
N LEU A 102 7.65 -16.55 -1.95
CA LEU A 102 8.95 -17.24 -2.13
C LEU A 102 9.38 -18.06 -0.91
N ARG A 103 8.94 -17.69 0.29
CA ARG A 103 9.26 -18.34 1.57
C ARG A 103 8.69 -19.76 1.68
N ARG A 104 7.71 -20.15 0.85
CA ARG A 104 6.98 -21.40 1.07
C ARG A 104 7.85 -22.68 1.00
N GLU A 105 9.03 -22.67 0.34
CA GLU A 105 9.89 -23.88 0.19
C GLU A 105 11.45 -23.62 0.16
N SER A 106 12.07 -22.82 1.06
CA SER A 106 13.53 -22.46 0.96
C SER A 106 14.28 -21.96 2.26
N ASP A 107 15.48 -22.53 2.61
CA ASP A 107 16.38 -22.37 3.82
C ASP A 107 16.10 -21.28 4.91
N ARG A 108 16.82 -20.22 5.44
CA ARG A 108 18.20 -19.63 5.70
C ARG A 108 19.09 -18.66 4.82
N GLY A 109 18.68 -17.43 4.44
CA GLY A 109 19.51 -16.45 3.63
C GLY A 109 19.16 -14.93 3.66
N ARG A 110 20.17 -14.05 3.79
CA ARG A 110 20.05 -12.60 4.16
C ARG A 110 19.65 -11.65 3.01
N LEU A 111 18.93 -10.57 3.31
CA LEU A 111 18.52 -9.52 2.35
C LEU A 111 19.60 -8.43 2.25
N HIS A 112 20.39 -8.42 1.18
CA HIS A 112 21.29 -7.30 0.89
C HIS A 112 20.49 -6.19 0.19
N GLN A 113 20.37 -5.05 0.86
CA GLN A 113 19.66 -3.89 0.35
C GLN A 113 20.42 -3.25 -0.82
N LEU A 114 19.70 -2.87 -1.88
CA LEU A 114 20.22 -1.93 -2.87
C LEU A 114 19.81 -0.52 -2.45
N GLY A 115 20.76 0.15 -1.77
CA GLY A 115 20.58 1.53 -1.33
C GLY A 115 20.46 2.49 -2.50
N GLY A 116 19.60 3.50 -2.34
CA GLY A 116 19.68 4.71 -3.16
C GLY A 116 21.00 5.46 -2.91
N ALA A 117 21.33 6.42 -3.79
CA ALA A 117 22.56 7.19 -3.68
C ALA A 117 22.76 7.80 -2.28
N GLN A 118 24.02 7.83 -1.83
CA GLN A 118 24.37 8.20 -0.45
C GLN A 118 23.82 9.58 -0.06
N GLY A 119 23.32 9.71 1.17
CA GLY A 119 22.65 10.93 1.65
C GLY A 119 21.20 11.14 1.21
N TYR A 120 20.65 10.38 0.24
CA TYR A 120 19.24 10.56 -0.18
C TYR A 120 18.25 10.17 0.92
N GLY A 121 18.45 9.01 1.56
CA GLY A 121 17.61 8.56 2.67
C GLY A 121 17.70 9.47 3.91
N GLU A 122 18.90 9.96 4.23
CA GLU A 122 19.17 10.86 5.36
C GLU A 122 18.40 12.19 5.25
N ARG A 123 18.39 12.81 4.06
CA ARG A 123 17.60 14.03 3.79
C ARG A 123 16.10 13.85 3.98
N CYS A 124 15.59 12.63 3.84
CA CYS A 124 14.18 12.32 4.09
C CYS A 124 13.93 11.95 5.56
N LEU A 125 14.84 11.23 6.22
CA LEU A 125 14.78 10.97 7.67
C LEU A 125 14.85 12.27 8.51
N ALA A 126 15.43 13.35 7.96
CA ALA A 126 15.45 14.67 8.58
C ALA A 126 14.11 15.46 8.47
N LYS A 127 13.07 14.91 7.84
CA LYS A 127 11.76 15.58 7.72
C LYS A 127 11.01 15.50 9.05
N ALA A 128 10.35 16.59 9.44
CA ALA A 128 9.65 16.68 10.72
C ALA A 128 8.45 15.71 10.81
N THR A 129 7.63 15.66 9.76
CA THR A 129 6.38 14.90 9.68
C THR A 129 6.52 13.65 8.81
N GLY A 130 5.71 12.63 9.06
CA GLY A 130 5.63 11.40 8.26
C GLY A 130 5.18 11.65 6.81
N LEU A 131 4.28 12.61 6.59
CA LEU A 131 3.89 13.07 5.26
C LEU A 131 5.04 13.78 4.54
N GLY A 132 5.81 14.61 5.25
CA GLY A 132 7.02 15.24 4.70
C GLY A 132 8.11 14.23 4.37
N PHE A 133 8.20 13.14 5.14
CA PHE A 133 9.05 11.99 4.86
C PHE A 133 8.57 11.23 3.60
N TRP A 134 7.27 10.91 3.49
CA TRP A 134 6.68 10.21 2.33
C TRP A 134 6.98 10.93 1.02
N VAL A 135 6.59 12.20 0.90
CA VAL A 135 6.80 13.00 -0.32
C VAL A 135 8.29 13.08 -0.68
N CYS A 136 9.17 13.12 0.32
CA CYS A 136 10.61 13.09 0.09
C CYS A 136 11.10 11.73 -0.42
N VAL A 137 10.65 10.62 0.18
CA VAL A 137 11.08 9.27 -0.18
C VAL A 137 10.65 8.90 -1.59
N GLU A 138 9.38 9.11 -1.92
CA GLU A 138 8.81 8.73 -3.21
C GLU A 138 9.40 9.54 -4.38
N ALA A 139 9.69 10.82 -4.17
CA ALA A 139 10.24 11.71 -5.20
C ALA A 139 11.78 11.78 -5.22
N SER A 140 12.49 11.11 -4.30
CA SER A 140 13.96 11.22 -4.20
C SER A 140 14.68 9.86 -4.15
N PRO A 141 14.88 9.15 -3.02
CA PRO A 141 15.56 7.85 -3.03
C PRO A 141 14.84 6.78 -3.87
N HIS A 142 13.51 6.81 -3.95
CA HIS A 142 12.72 5.91 -4.81
C HIS A 142 13.00 6.17 -6.30
N THR A 143 12.68 7.38 -6.80
CA THR A 143 12.96 7.76 -8.21
C THR A 143 14.43 7.56 -8.59
N ALA A 144 15.36 7.88 -7.69
CA ALA A 144 16.80 7.72 -7.93
C ALA A 144 17.25 6.26 -7.96
N GLY A 145 16.66 5.36 -7.17
CA GLY A 145 16.96 3.92 -7.23
C GLY A 145 16.45 3.28 -8.51
N HIS A 146 15.21 3.60 -8.90
CA HIS A 146 14.64 3.20 -10.19
C HIS A 146 15.47 3.70 -11.39
N ALA A 147 15.86 4.97 -11.39
CA ALA A 147 16.68 5.57 -12.44
C ALA A 147 18.12 5.02 -12.46
N GLY A 148 18.71 4.75 -11.28
CA GLY A 148 20.08 4.26 -11.14
C GLY A 148 20.31 2.82 -11.61
N ILE A 149 19.28 1.97 -11.56
CA ILE A 149 19.31 0.62 -12.15
C ILE A 149 18.99 0.67 -13.65
N GLY A 150 18.13 1.59 -14.07
CA GLY A 150 17.80 1.80 -15.49
C GLY A 150 16.92 0.68 -16.08
N LEU A 151 16.84 0.66 -17.42
CA LEU A 151 16.07 -0.33 -18.20
C LEU A 151 14.64 -0.52 -17.65
N GLN A 152 14.26 -1.75 -17.30
CA GLN A 152 12.94 -2.12 -16.76
C GLN A 152 12.56 -1.33 -15.49
N MET A 153 13.53 -0.98 -14.64
CA MET A 153 13.25 -0.20 -13.43
C MET A 153 12.77 1.22 -13.74
N THR A 154 12.99 1.76 -14.94
CA THR A 154 12.47 3.09 -15.35
C THR A 154 10.98 3.10 -15.74
N LYS A 155 10.29 1.95 -15.65
CA LYS A 155 8.89 1.78 -16.09
C LYS A 155 8.03 1.41 -14.88
N PRO A 156 7.37 2.36 -14.18
CA PRO A 156 6.69 2.07 -12.90
C PRO A 156 5.81 0.82 -12.95
N MET A 157 4.91 0.74 -13.95
CA MET A 157 4.02 -0.41 -14.22
C MET A 157 4.75 -1.75 -14.15
N SER A 158 5.82 -1.91 -14.93
CA SER A 158 6.49 -3.19 -15.17
C SER A 158 7.83 -3.33 -14.44
N SER A 159 8.19 -2.37 -13.59
CA SER A 159 9.42 -2.36 -12.80
C SER A 159 9.57 -3.54 -11.81
N PRO A 160 8.49 -4.13 -11.25
CA PRO A 160 8.58 -5.42 -10.53
C PRO A 160 9.23 -6.53 -11.34
N GLY A 161 9.08 -6.49 -12.68
CA GLY A 161 9.72 -7.32 -13.71
C GLY A 161 11.25 -7.38 -13.67
N ASN A 162 11.88 -6.68 -12.74
CA ASN A 162 13.30 -6.76 -12.44
C ASN A 162 13.47 -7.19 -10.96
N PRO A 163 14.12 -8.32 -10.66
CA PRO A 163 14.30 -8.81 -9.28
C PRO A 163 14.94 -7.80 -8.31
N LEU A 164 15.65 -6.79 -8.81
CA LEU A 164 16.23 -5.70 -8.00
C LEU A 164 15.16 -4.74 -7.44
N PHE A 165 13.92 -4.75 -7.96
CA PHE A 165 12.77 -4.00 -7.45
C PHE A 165 12.52 -4.28 -5.97
N TYR A 166 12.44 -5.55 -5.59
CA TYR A 166 12.16 -5.93 -4.20
C TYR A 166 13.33 -5.62 -3.26
N LEU A 167 14.58 -5.63 -3.76
CA LEU A 167 15.76 -5.17 -3.01
C LEU A 167 15.74 -3.64 -2.79
N HIS A 168 15.25 -2.89 -3.78
CA HIS A 168 15.11 -1.44 -3.73
C HIS A 168 13.98 -1.03 -2.77
N HIS A 169 12.79 -1.62 -2.90
CA HIS A 169 11.65 -1.31 -2.01
C HIS A 169 11.89 -1.77 -0.56
N ALA A 170 12.67 -2.84 -0.33
CA ALA A 170 13.15 -3.19 1.01
C ALA A 170 14.10 -2.14 1.63
N TYR A 171 14.88 -1.39 0.83
CA TYR A 171 15.64 -0.24 1.32
C TYR A 171 14.71 0.94 1.69
N LEU A 172 13.66 1.19 0.90
CA LEU A 172 12.67 2.23 1.20
C LEU A 172 11.87 1.92 2.48
N ASP A 173 11.49 0.67 2.71
CA ASP A 173 10.85 0.26 3.96
C ASP A 173 11.80 0.29 5.17
N MET A 174 13.10 0.03 5.00
CA MET A 174 14.06 0.31 6.06
C MET A 174 14.05 1.80 6.42
N LEU A 175 14.02 2.71 5.44
CA LEU A 175 13.89 4.13 5.70
C LEU A 175 12.57 4.46 6.40
N TRP A 176 11.44 3.85 6.02
CA TRP A 176 10.14 4.07 6.67
C TRP A 176 10.11 3.51 8.11
N THR A 177 10.76 2.38 8.34
CA THR A 177 10.97 1.80 9.68
C THR A 177 11.83 2.70 10.55
N LYS A 178 12.96 3.22 10.03
CA LYS A 178 13.81 4.20 10.71
C LYS A 178 13.07 5.52 10.97
N CYS A 179 12.20 5.96 10.05
CA CYS A 179 11.35 7.13 10.22
C CYS A 179 10.34 6.98 11.37
N ARG A 180 9.57 5.88 11.40
CA ARG A 180 8.58 5.60 12.46
C ARG A 180 9.23 5.54 13.85
N ALA A 181 10.41 4.94 13.95
CA ALA A 181 11.14 4.78 15.20
C ALA A 181 11.55 6.11 15.87
N GLN A 182 11.74 7.20 15.11
CA GLN A 182 12.15 8.51 15.67
C GLN A 182 11.05 9.21 16.50
N ASN A 183 9.77 9.01 16.17
CA ASN A 183 8.63 9.51 16.95
C ASN A 183 7.42 8.59 16.73
N PRO A 184 7.34 7.44 17.44
CA PRO A 184 6.30 6.45 17.20
C PRO A 184 4.87 6.98 17.45
N SER A 185 4.68 7.79 18.49
CA SER A 185 3.37 8.32 18.89
C SER A 185 2.71 9.17 17.80
N LEU A 186 3.51 9.91 17.02
CA LEU A 186 3.04 10.62 15.83
C LEU A 186 3.05 9.71 14.59
N ARG A 187 4.17 9.06 14.29
CA ARG A 187 4.43 8.45 12.97
C ARG A 187 3.81 7.06 12.78
N LEU A 188 3.18 6.49 13.80
CA LEU A 188 2.28 5.33 13.68
C LEU A 188 0.80 5.72 13.53
N THR A 189 0.46 7.02 13.66
CA THR A 189 -0.91 7.53 13.52
C THR A 189 -1.08 8.51 12.35
N GLU A 190 0.00 9.17 11.93
CA GLU A 190 0.01 10.13 10.82
C GLU A 190 -0.20 9.44 9.45
N MET A 191 -1.34 9.70 8.83
CA MET A 191 -1.68 9.32 7.46
C MET A 191 -2.35 10.49 6.73
N GLY A 192 -2.22 10.52 5.41
CA GLY A 192 -2.74 11.57 4.54
C GLY A 192 -2.10 11.47 3.15
N GLY A 193 -2.26 12.52 2.34
CA GLY A 193 -1.96 12.46 0.90
C GLY A 193 -3.19 12.02 0.08
N PRO A 194 -3.14 12.11 -1.26
CA PRO A 194 -4.30 11.85 -2.11
C PRO A 194 -4.88 10.46 -1.87
N ASP A 195 -6.21 10.38 -1.86
CA ASP A 195 -6.94 9.14 -2.04
C ASP A 195 -6.91 8.75 -3.53
N PRO A 196 -6.56 7.51 -3.90
CA PRO A 196 -6.59 7.08 -5.30
C PRO A 196 -7.98 7.15 -5.95
N SER A 197 -9.07 7.27 -5.18
CA SER A 197 -10.41 7.56 -5.69
C SER A 197 -10.49 8.88 -6.48
N THR A 198 -9.50 9.77 -6.33
CA THR A 198 -9.39 11.04 -7.06
C THR A 198 -8.76 10.90 -8.45
N ILE A 199 -8.27 9.71 -8.84
CA ILE A 199 -7.62 9.46 -10.12
C ILE A 199 -8.68 9.04 -11.16
N PRO A 200 -9.01 9.88 -12.17
CA PRO A 200 -9.94 9.50 -13.22
C PRO A 200 -9.28 8.54 -14.22
N ASN A 201 -10.06 7.57 -14.72
CA ASN A 201 -9.68 6.68 -15.82
C ASN A 201 -8.40 5.83 -15.58
N VAL A 202 -8.28 5.21 -14.40
CA VAL A 202 -7.12 4.37 -14.00
C VAL A 202 -6.70 3.36 -15.09
N THR A 203 -5.47 3.50 -15.57
CA THR A 203 -4.83 2.58 -16.51
C THR A 203 -4.42 1.30 -15.80
N ARG A 204 -4.81 0.15 -16.35
CA ARG A 204 -4.49 -1.20 -15.87
C ARG A 204 -4.63 -2.21 -17.02
N PRO A 205 -4.11 -3.45 -16.90
CA PRO A 205 -4.50 -4.55 -17.79
C PRO A 205 -6.02 -4.71 -17.82
N TYR A 206 -6.60 -5.06 -18.97
CA TYR A 206 -8.06 -5.15 -19.12
C TYR A 206 -8.66 -6.23 -18.22
N GLU A 207 -7.91 -7.32 -18.06
CA GLU A 207 -8.19 -8.51 -17.25
C GLU A 207 -8.09 -8.26 -15.74
N ALA A 208 -7.50 -7.12 -15.34
CA ALA A 208 -7.36 -6.78 -13.93
C ALA A 208 -8.67 -6.21 -13.35
N PRO A 209 -9.01 -6.54 -12.08
CA PRO A 209 -10.09 -5.87 -11.36
C PRO A 209 -9.92 -4.35 -11.36
N VAL A 210 -11.03 -3.62 -11.39
CA VAL A 210 -11.03 -2.17 -11.10
C VAL A 210 -10.67 -2.00 -9.63
N PRO A 211 -9.69 -1.15 -9.26
CA PRO A 211 -9.39 -0.89 -7.86
C PRO A 211 -10.61 -0.29 -7.12
N ILE A 212 -10.93 -0.87 -5.96
CA ILE A 212 -12.07 -0.49 -5.11
C ILE A 212 -11.50 0.12 -3.83
N ILE A 213 -11.66 1.43 -3.67
CA ILE A 213 -11.24 2.12 -2.44
C ILE A 213 -12.28 1.90 -1.34
N ILE A 214 -11.83 1.31 -0.23
CA ILE A 214 -12.67 1.00 0.93
C ILE A 214 -12.06 1.64 2.17
N GLY A 215 -12.71 2.67 2.73
CA GLY A 215 -12.46 3.11 4.12
C GLY A 215 -11.85 4.51 4.34
N GLY A 216 -12.48 5.57 3.82
CA GLY A 216 -12.10 6.96 4.14
C GLY A 216 -13.11 7.99 3.65
N PRO A 217 -12.92 9.29 3.95
CA PRO A 217 -13.44 10.34 3.09
C PRO A 217 -12.68 10.26 1.76
N ALA A 218 -13.41 10.20 0.65
CA ALA A 218 -12.91 9.82 -0.69
C ALA A 218 -12.03 10.90 -1.38
N ASN A 219 -11.04 11.41 -0.65
CA ASN A 219 -10.10 12.46 -1.03
C ASN A 219 -8.77 12.43 -0.26
N VAL A 220 -8.70 11.81 0.93
CA VAL A 220 -7.47 11.74 1.74
C VAL A 220 -7.25 10.32 2.29
N THR A 221 -6.04 9.77 2.10
CA THR A 221 -5.71 8.44 2.61
C THR A 221 -5.70 8.39 4.14
N THR A 222 -6.59 7.59 4.76
CA THR A 222 -6.61 7.35 6.22
C THR A 222 -6.10 5.97 6.61
N LEU A 223 -5.80 5.77 7.91
CA LEU A 223 -5.50 4.46 8.51
C LEU A 223 -6.58 3.38 8.30
N ASN A 224 -7.82 3.78 7.97
CA ASN A 224 -8.94 2.88 7.73
C ASN A 224 -8.99 2.36 6.28
N HIS A 225 -8.19 2.89 5.34
CA HIS A 225 -8.20 2.39 3.98
C HIS A 225 -7.71 0.94 3.91
N VAL A 226 -8.41 0.13 3.13
CA VAL A 226 -8.02 -1.22 2.76
C VAL A 226 -7.02 -1.14 1.60
N LEU A 227 -5.81 -1.64 1.82
CA LEU A 227 -4.87 -1.99 0.78
C LEU A 227 -5.41 -3.24 0.06
N GLN A 228 -5.77 -3.08 -1.20
CA GLN A 228 -6.04 -4.21 -2.08
C GLN A 228 -4.73 -4.87 -2.52
N MET A 229 -4.73 -6.20 -2.55
CA MET A 229 -3.56 -6.99 -2.92
C MET A 229 -3.82 -7.94 -4.10
N HIS A 230 -5.03 -7.90 -4.69
CA HIS A 230 -5.43 -8.67 -5.88
C HIS A 230 -5.01 -10.16 -5.82
N GLY A 231 -5.23 -10.80 -4.67
CA GLY A 231 -4.93 -12.22 -4.43
C GLY A 231 -3.50 -12.55 -3.99
N LEU A 232 -2.55 -11.63 -4.10
CA LEU A 232 -1.14 -11.84 -3.67
C LEU A 232 -1.03 -12.14 -2.17
N THR A 233 -1.80 -11.42 -1.36
CA THR A 233 -2.09 -11.77 0.03
C THR A 233 -3.51 -11.32 0.37
N ARG A 234 -3.99 -11.53 1.61
CA ARG A 234 -5.28 -10.99 2.03
C ARG A 234 -5.21 -9.46 2.07
N ASP A 235 -6.24 -8.78 1.56
CA ASP A 235 -6.44 -7.34 1.73
C ASP A 235 -6.43 -6.94 3.22
N ARG A 236 -5.87 -5.76 3.53
CA ARG A 236 -5.58 -5.30 4.91
C ARG A 236 -5.85 -3.81 5.08
N HIS A 237 -6.37 -3.39 6.22
CA HIS A 237 -6.40 -1.96 6.54
C HIS A 237 -4.98 -1.43 6.80
N ILE A 238 -4.69 -0.18 6.42
CA ILE A 238 -3.38 0.45 6.66
C ILE A 238 -2.98 0.39 8.15
N ARG A 239 -3.92 0.52 9.09
CA ARG A 239 -3.68 0.31 10.56
C ARG A 239 -3.11 -1.07 10.95
N GLU A 240 -3.31 -2.12 10.16
CA GLU A 240 -2.70 -3.43 10.39
C GLU A 240 -1.21 -3.46 9.96
N ILE A 241 -0.83 -2.55 9.05
CA ILE A 241 0.42 -2.54 8.28
C ILE A 241 1.37 -1.41 8.72
N ILE A 242 0.84 -0.32 9.26
CA ILE A 242 1.57 0.90 9.68
C ILE A 242 2.70 0.60 10.69
N ASN A 243 2.59 -0.50 11.44
CA ASN A 243 3.62 -1.00 12.34
C ASN A 243 4.18 -2.34 11.83
N THR A 244 5.43 -2.37 11.37
CA THR A 244 6.12 -3.60 10.91
C THR A 244 6.43 -4.60 12.03
N LYS A 245 6.24 -4.22 13.30
CA LYS A 245 6.23 -5.13 14.47
C LYS A 245 4.85 -5.68 14.82
N GLY A 246 3.80 -5.25 14.10
CA GLY A 246 2.46 -5.84 14.14
C GLY A 246 2.36 -7.06 13.23
N PHE A 247 1.32 -7.08 12.38
CA PHE A 247 1.00 -8.19 11.46
C PHE A 247 2.22 -8.70 10.66
N LEU A 248 3.04 -7.78 10.12
CA LEU A 248 4.17 -8.11 9.25
C LEU A 248 5.36 -8.77 9.99
N CYS A 249 5.47 -8.61 11.31
CA CYS A 249 6.42 -9.27 12.20
C CYS A 249 7.91 -9.34 11.74
N TYR A 250 8.48 -8.25 11.19
CA TYR A 250 9.88 -8.22 10.75
C TYR A 250 10.67 -7.01 11.28
N GLY A 251 11.95 -6.90 10.91
CA GLY A 251 12.79 -5.72 11.18
C GLY A 251 14.06 -5.71 10.34
N TYR A 252 14.88 -4.69 10.55
CA TYR A 252 16.18 -4.51 9.91
C TYR A 252 17.29 -4.46 10.96
N ASP A 253 18.45 -5.03 10.62
CA ASP A 253 19.72 -4.77 11.30
C ASP A 253 20.00 -3.24 11.24
N GLN A 254 20.65 -2.68 12.27
CA GLN A 254 20.87 -1.22 12.39
C GLN A 254 22.25 -0.77 11.88
#